data_AF-A0A944EMS4-F1
#
_entry.id   AF-A0A944EMS4-F1
#
_cell.length_a   1.000
_cell.length_b   1.000
_cell.length_c   1.000
_cell.angle_alpha   90.00
_cell.angle_beta   90.00
_cell.angle_gamma   90.00
#
_symmetry.space_group_name_H-M   'P 1'
#
loop_
_entity.id
_entity.type
_entity.pdbx_description
1 polymer ?
#
loop_
_entity_poly.entity_id
_entity_poly.type
_entity_poly.pdbx_seq_one_letter_code
_entity_poly.pdbx_strand_id
1 'polypeptide(L)'
;MARKFEMQAYDLRAHLKKFKAETGEEAITDGFGILTESEEVTSAYIDYSTDAADVVKLVHEHLDAIADALRKVNRNTEVTDDDVAVLFGKKSDEGKR
;
A
#
# COMPACT_ATOMS: atom_id res chain seq x y z
N MET A 1 -2.50 12.39 6.87
CA MET A 1 -2.84 11.69 5.61
C MET A 1 -1.94 10.50 5.32
N ALA A 2 -0.60 10.63 5.29
CA ALA A 2 0.33 9.51 5.07
C ALA A 2 0.00 8.25 5.92
N ARG A 3 -0.15 8.42 7.25
CA ARG A 3 -0.56 7.35 8.17
C ARG A 3 -1.84 6.59 7.78
N LYS A 4 -2.80 7.25 7.12
CA LYS A 4 -4.05 6.59 6.67
C LYS A 4 -3.79 5.66 5.48
N PHE A 5 -2.94 6.08 4.53
CA PHE A 5 -2.52 5.25 3.41
C PHE A 5 -1.72 4.04 3.87
N GLU A 6 -0.82 4.22 4.85
CA GLU A 6 -0.04 3.13 5.45
C GLU A 6 -0.91 2.09 6.13
N MET A 7 -1.92 2.52 6.91
CA MET A 7 -2.87 1.58 7.53
C MET A 7 -3.67 0.82 6.48
N GLN A 8 -4.17 1.50 5.44
CA GLN A 8 -4.91 0.82 4.37
C GLN A 8 -4.04 -0.16 3.58
N ALA A 9 -2.78 0.20 3.31
CA ALA A 9 -1.81 -0.69 2.69
C ALA A 9 -1.55 -1.94 3.56
N TYR A 10 -1.39 -1.77 4.87
CA TYR A 10 -1.26 -2.86 5.83
C TYR A 10 -2.49 -3.79 5.85
N ASP A 11 -3.69 -3.21 5.90
CA ASP A 11 -4.95 -3.97 5.91
C ASP A 11 -5.11 -4.77 4.60
N LEU A 12 -4.84 -4.14 3.45
CA LEU A 12 -4.85 -4.82 2.13
C LEU A 12 -3.85 -5.98 2.09
N ARG A 13 -2.66 -5.80 2.65
CA ARG A 13 -1.67 -6.87 2.74
C ARG A 13 -2.14 -8.04 3.61
N ALA A 14 -2.79 -7.75 4.74
CA ALA A 14 -3.34 -8.77 5.62
C ALA A 14 -4.48 -9.54 4.95
N HIS A 15 -5.39 -8.83 4.28
CA HIS A 15 -6.46 -9.44 3.49
C HIS A 15 -5.91 -10.28 2.34
N LEU A 16 -4.90 -9.80 1.61
CA LEU A 16 -4.25 -10.54 0.53
C LEU A 16 -3.61 -11.84 1.04
N LYS A 17 -2.92 -11.78 2.18
CA LYS A 17 -2.32 -12.97 2.81
C LYS A 17 -3.38 -14.01 3.17
N LYS A 18 -4.50 -13.57 3.73
CA LYS A 18 -5.63 -14.44 4.06
C LYS A 18 -6.27 -15.03 2.80
N PHE A 19 -6.54 -14.20 1.81
CA PHE A 19 -7.11 -14.61 0.53
C PHE A 19 -6.24 -15.70 -0.11
N LYS A 20 -4.93 -15.46 -0.29
CA LYS A 20 -4.00 -16.47 -0.85
C LYS A 20 -3.95 -17.78 -0.06
N ALA A 21 -4.16 -17.75 1.25
CA ALA A 21 -4.20 -18.95 2.07
C ALA A 21 -5.51 -19.75 1.86
N GLU A 22 -6.63 -19.06 1.61
CA GLU A 22 -7.95 -19.67 1.41
C GLU A 22 -8.20 -20.04 -0.07
N THR A 23 -7.48 -19.42 -1.01
CA THR A 23 -7.65 -19.57 -2.46
C THR A 23 -6.36 -19.97 -3.18
N GLY A 24 -5.42 -20.59 -2.46
CA GLY A 24 -4.24 -21.21 -3.06
C GLY A 24 -4.62 -22.43 -3.90
N GLU A 25 -3.74 -22.82 -4.83
CA GLU A 25 -3.96 -23.94 -5.76
C GLU A 25 -4.39 -25.23 -5.04
N GLU A 26 -3.71 -25.60 -3.96
CA GLU A 26 -4.05 -26.77 -3.13
C GLU A 26 -5.44 -26.64 -2.49
N ALA A 27 -5.75 -25.48 -1.88
CA ALA A 27 -7.05 -25.24 -1.25
C ALA A 27 -8.21 -25.23 -2.27
N ILE A 28 -7.96 -24.72 -3.47
CA ILE A 28 -8.93 -24.74 -4.57
C ILE A 28 -9.12 -26.17 -5.07
N THR A 29 -8.03 -26.89 -5.31
CA THR A 29 -8.07 -28.25 -5.86
C THR A 29 -8.76 -29.20 -4.88
N ASP A 30 -8.42 -29.14 -3.60
CA ASP A 30 -8.97 -30.01 -2.54
C ASP A 30 -10.41 -29.66 -2.15
N GLY A 31 -10.83 -28.42 -2.33
CA GLY A 31 -12.20 -28.00 -2.02
C GLY A 31 -13.07 -27.96 -3.28
N PHE A 32 -12.84 -26.93 -4.09
CA PHE A 32 -13.67 -26.61 -5.23
C PHE A 32 -13.47 -27.57 -6.41
N GLY A 33 -12.24 -28.04 -6.63
CA GLY A 33 -11.92 -29.02 -7.67
C GLY A 33 -12.59 -30.37 -7.43
N ILE A 34 -12.57 -30.86 -6.18
CA ILE A 34 -13.31 -32.06 -5.78
C ILE A 34 -14.82 -31.88 -5.98
N LEU A 35 -15.38 -30.72 -5.65
CA LEU A 35 -16.82 -30.47 -5.75
C LEU A 35 -17.33 -30.30 -7.20
N THR A 36 -16.47 -29.84 -8.11
CA THR A 36 -16.86 -29.57 -9.49
C THR A 36 -16.53 -30.72 -10.45
N GLU A 37 -15.61 -31.62 -10.05
CA GLU A 37 -15.09 -32.72 -10.89
C GLU A 37 -14.60 -32.26 -12.29
N SER A 38 -14.29 -30.96 -12.42
CA SER A 38 -13.94 -30.34 -13.70
C SER A 38 -12.59 -29.63 -13.58
N GLU A 39 -11.60 -30.19 -14.27
CA GLU A 39 -10.26 -29.61 -14.36
C GLU A 39 -10.29 -28.21 -15.00
N GLU A 40 -11.14 -27.99 -16.00
CA GLU A 40 -11.27 -26.70 -16.68
C GLU A 40 -11.75 -25.59 -15.74
N VAL A 41 -12.80 -25.87 -14.97
CA VAL A 41 -13.37 -24.89 -14.02
C VAL A 41 -12.41 -24.66 -12.85
N THR A 42 -11.72 -25.71 -12.40
CA THR A 42 -10.70 -25.62 -11.34
C THR A 42 -9.54 -24.73 -11.81
N SER A 43 -9.01 -24.94 -13.01
CA SER A 43 -7.94 -24.12 -13.59
C SER A 43 -8.37 -22.66 -13.74
N ALA A 44 -9.57 -22.40 -14.28
CA ALA A 44 -10.08 -21.05 -14.45
C ALA A 44 -10.21 -20.31 -13.10
N TYR A 45 -10.58 -21.01 -12.04
CA TYR A 45 -10.68 -20.43 -10.70
C TYR A 45 -9.31 -20.17 -10.06
N ILE A 46 -8.32 -21.03 -10.30
CA ILE A 46 -6.92 -20.80 -9.89
C ILE A 46 -6.36 -19.56 -10.59
N ASP A 47 -6.57 -19.44 -11.90
CA ASP A 47 -6.10 -18.30 -12.70
C ASP A 47 -6.73 -17.00 -12.19
N TYR A 48 -8.06 -17.00 -12.01
CA TYR A 48 -8.78 -15.85 -11.45
C TYR A 48 -8.28 -15.46 -10.05
N SER A 49 -8.06 -16.45 -9.17
CA SER A 49 -7.54 -16.23 -7.82
C SER A 49 -6.16 -15.57 -7.87
N THR A 50 -5.30 -16.05 -8.77
CA THR A 50 -3.96 -15.48 -9.01
C THR A 50 -4.03 -14.03 -9.48
N ASP A 51 -4.84 -13.75 -10.51
CA ASP A 51 -5.01 -12.42 -11.06
C ASP A 51 -5.57 -11.43 -10.02
N ALA A 52 -6.58 -11.85 -9.26
CA ALA A 52 -7.15 -11.03 -8.19
C ALA A 52 -6.12 -10.69 -7.12
N ALA A 53 -5.28 -11.66 -6.76
CA ALA A 53 -4.23 -11.46 -5.78
C ALA A 53 -3.14 -10.50 -6.28
N ASP A 54 -2.79 -10.55 -7.56
CA ASP A 54 -1.80 -9.65 -8.17
C ASP A 54 -2.31 -8.22 -8.30
N VAL A 55 -3.58 -8.02 -8.64
CA VAL A 55 -4.21 -6.69 -8.65
C VAL A 55 -4.20 -6.08 -7.25
N VAL A 56 -4.59 -6.84 -6.22
CA VAL A 56 -4.60 -6.36 -4.84
C VAL A 56 -3.19 -6.01 -4.35
N LYS A 57 -2.19 -6.80 -4.75
CA LYS A 57 -0.77 -6.50 -4.48
C LYS A 57 -0.36 -5.17 -5.10
N LEU A 58 -0.70 -4.93 -6.36
CA LEU A 58 -0.39 -3.68 -7.05
C LEU A 58 -1.02 -2.46 -6.35
N VAL A 59 -2.28 -2.59 -5.91
CA VAL A 59 -2.97 -1.54 -5.16
C VAL A 59 -2.24 -1.22 -3.85
N HIS A 60 -1.84 -2.25 -3.09
CA HIS A 60 -1.06 -2.06 -1.87
C HIS A 60 0.26 -1.31 -2.14
N GLU A 61 1.02 -1.71 -3.15
CA GLU A 61 2.29 -1.06 -3.49
C GLU A 61 2.10 0.42 -3.87
N HIS A 62 0.99 0.75 -4.55
CA HIS A 62 0.64 2.13 -4.85
C HIS A 62 0.29 2.96 -3.62
N LEU A 63 -0.44 2.38 -2.65
CA LEU A 63 -0.77 3.07 -1.41
C LEU A 63 0.49 3.36 -0.58
N ASP A 64 1.46 2.43 -0.54
CA ASP A 64 2.76 2.64 0.10
C ASP A 64 3.54 3.78 -0.58
N ALA A 65 3.60 3.77 -1.92
CA ALA A 65 4.28 4.82 -2.67
C ALA A 65 3.66 6.22 -2.41
N ILE A 66 2.33 6.31 -2.31
CA ILE A 66 1.63 7.55 -1.95
C ILE A 66 1.98 7.99 -0.53
N ALA A 67 2.00 7.06 0.44
CA ALA A 67 2.38 7.37 1.81
C ALA A 67 3.81 7.94 1.90
N ASP A 68 4.75 7.31 1.20
CA ASP A 68 6.15 7.75 1.17
C ASP A 68 6.32 9.11 0.50
N ALA A 69 5.60 9.36 -0.60
CA ALA A 69 5.57 10.67 -1.24
C ALA A 69 5.03 11.75 -0.28
N LEU A 70 3.94 11.47 0.44
CA LEU A 70 3.38 12.39 1.42
C LEU A 70 4.34 12.65 2.59
N ARG A 71 5.05 11.64 3.08
CA ARG A 71 6.10 11.82 4.11
C ARG A 71 7.26 12.68 3.62
N LYS A 72 7.66 12.54 2.35
CA LYS A 72 8.71 13.35 1.75
C LYS A 72 8.26 14.80 1.60
N VAL A 73 7.02 15.04 1.16
CA VAL A 73 6.45 16.39 1.09
C VAL A 73 6.42 17.04 2.46
N ASN A 74 5.90 16.37 3.48
CA ASN A 74 5.86 16.92 4.85
C ASN A 74 7.26 17.29 5.36
N ARG A 75 8.25 16.40 5.22
CA ARG A 75 9.63 16.70 5.62
C ARG A 75 10.23 17.88 4.86
N ASN A 76 9.99 17.97 3.56
CA ASN A 76 10.47 19.09 2.76
C ASN A 76 9.83 20.41 3.18
N THR A 77 8.53 20.41 3.51
CA THR A 77 7.84 21.60 4.02
C THR A 77 8.39 22.01 5.38
N GLU A 78 8.60 21.08 6.32
CA GLU A 78 9.19 21.37 7.64
C GLU A 78 10.59 21.99 7.50
N VAL A 79 11.45 21.41 6.66
CA VAL A 79 12.80 21.97 6.39
C VAL A 79 12.71 23.34 5.72
N THR A 80 11.77 23.54 4.78
CA THR A 80 11.59 24.84 4.13
C THR A 80 11.11 25.89 5.12
N ASP A 81 10.19 25.55 6.03
CA ASP A 81 9.70 26.45 7.06
C ASP A 81 10.82 26.81 8.06
N ASP A 82 11.65 25.85 8.45
CA ASP A 82 12.83 26.09 9.31
C ASP A 82 13.86 27.01 8.62
N ASP A 83 14.17 26.76 7.34
CA ASP A 83 15.11 27.58 6.56
C ASP A 83 14.57 29.01 6.37
N VAL A 84 13.27 29.16 6.08
CA VAL A 84 12.59 30.46 5.99
C VAL A 84 12.60 31.15 7.36
N ALA A 85 12.31 30.45 8.45
CA ALA A 85 12.34 31.01 9.80
C ALA A 85 13.75 31.48 10.18
N VAL A 86 14.81 30.76 9.79
CA VAL A 86 16.20 31.21 9.96
C VAL A 86 16.47 32.46 9.12
N LEU A 87 16.04 32.51 7.86
CA LEU A 87 16.27 33.66 6.97
C LEU A 87 15.55 34.94 7.42
N PHE A 88 14.33 34.82 7.96
CA PHE A 88 13.54 35.98 8.40
C PHE A 88 13.71 36.31 9.90
N GLY A 89 13.98 35.32 10.75
CA GLY A 89 14.30 35.53 12.18
C GLY A 89 15.67 36.16 12.40
N LYS A 90 16.63 35.93 11.49
CA LYS A 90 17.95 36.57 11.52
C LYS A 90 17.90 38.05 11.10
N LYS A 91 16.86 38.48 10.37
CA LYS A 91 16.68 39.90 9.97
C LYS A 91 16.06 40.79 11.05
N SER A 92 15.41 40.22 12.07
CA SER A 92 14.79 41.02 13.13
C SER A 92 15.76 41.61 14.16
N ASP A 93 17.03 41.21 14.16
CA ASP A 93 18.04 41.66 15.13
C ASP A 93 19.00 42.74 14.57
N GLU A 94 19.00 42.99 13.26
CA GLU A 94 19.86 44.02 12.63
C GLU A 94 19.19 45.42 12.54
N GLY A 95 17.96 45.57 13.06
CA GLY A 95 17.19 46.82 13.00
C GLY A 95 17.26 47.72 14.25
N LYS A 96 18.07 47.38 15.27
CA LYS A 96 18.28 48.20 16.48
C LYS A 96 19.72 48.73 16.53
N ARG A 97 20.06 49.66 15.66
CA ARG A 97 21.14 50.63 15.87
C ARG A 97 20.76 51.97 15.26
#